data_AF-A0A9C9Q466-F1
#
_entry.id   AF-A0A9C9Q466-F1
#
_cell.length_a   1.000
_cell.length_b   1.000
_cell.length_c   1.000
_cell.angle_alpha   90.00
_cell.angle_beta   90.00
_cell.angle_gamma   90.00
#
_symmetry.space_group_name_H-M   'P 1'
#
loop_
_entity.id
_entity.type
_entity.pdbx_description
1 polymer ?
#
loop_
_entity_poly.entity_id
_entity_poly.type
_entity_poly.pdbx_seq_one_letter_code
_entity_poly.pdbx_strand_id
1 'polypeptide(L)'
;MVVWRRLAASVALVFTPLVALSADVSVYGSANVELASYQDRRPQAERQPDGLRVEDNTRGRFGIKAAEDLGGGMSSFARFEWELSTATNTSP
;
A
#
# COMPACT_ATOMS: atom_id res chain seq x y z
N MET A 1 -30.05 48.65 39.01
CA MET A 1 -30.00 47.17 39.13
C MET A 1 -30.40 46.57 37.79
N VAL A 2 -29.89 45.37 37.47
CA VAL A 2 -30.12 44.53 36.26
C VAL A 2 -29.18 44.83 35.08
N VAL A 3 -28.46 43.90 34.44
CA VAL A 3 -27.91 42.54 34.74
C VAL A 3 -26.81 42.36 33.68
N TRP A 4 -25.68 41.76 34.06
CA TRP A 4 -24.50 41.56 33.22
C TRP A 4 -24.74 40.44 32.20
N ARG A 5 -24.46 40.66 30.91
CA ARG A 5 -24.46 39.59 29.89
C ARG A 5 -23.02 39.12 29.66
N ARG A 6 -22.65 37.99 30.28
CA ARG A 6 -21.48 37.20 29.86
C ARG A 6 -21.94 36.20 28.79
N LEU A 7 -21.56 36.43 27.54
CA LEU A 7 -21.66 35.41 26.49
C LEU A 7 -20.49 34.44 26.66
N ALA A 8 -20.75 33.29 27.26
CA ALA A 8 -19.87 32.14 27.17
C ALA A 8 -20.44 31.21 26.09
N ALA A 9 -19.90 31.30 24.87
CA ALA A 9 -20.18 30.33 23.82
C ALA A 9 -19.35 29.08 24.09
N SER A 10 -19.94 28.12 24.79
CA SER A 10 -19.37 26.78 24.95
C SER A 10 -19.41 26.09 23.58
N VAL A 11 -18.24 25.89 22.96
CA VAL A 11 -18.11 24.98 21.82
C VAL A 11 -18.31 23.57 22.37
N ALA A 12 -19.55 23.09 22.29
CA ALA A 12 -19.84 21.67 22.44
C ALA A 12 -19.26 20.97 21.21
N LEU A 13 -18.01 20.50 21.32
CA LEU A 13 -17.47 19.50 20.42
C LEU A 13 -18.27 18.22 20.70
N VAL A 14 -19.38 18.07 19.98
CA VAL A 14 -20.17 16.85 20.01
C VAL A 14 -19.26 15.75 19.45
N PHE A 15 -18.67 14.98 20.34
CA PHE A 15 -18.22 13.63 20.04
C PHE A 15 -19.45 12.89 19.53
N THR A 16 -19.60 12.86 18.21
CA THR A 16 -20.55 11.97 17.56
C THR A 16 -20.23 10.54 18.01
N PRO A 17 -21.26 9.73 18.23
CA PRO A 17 -21.08 8.39 18.77
C PRO A 17 -20.10 7.64 17.86
N LEU A 18 -19.19 6.91 18.49
CA LEU A 18 -18.39 5.85 17.88
C LEU A 18 -19.38 4.92 17.17
N VAL A 19 -19.74 5.23 15.92
CA VAL A 19 -20.30 4.25 15.02
C VAL A 19 -19.22 3.20 14.98
N ALA A 20 -19.55 2.01 15.48
CA ALA A 20 -18.71 0.85 15.34
C ALA A 20 -18.63 0.57 13.84
N LEU A 21 -17.67 1.21 13.21
CA LEU A 21 -17.40 1.09 11.80
C LEU A 21 -16.84 -0.31 11.60
N SER A 22 -17.67 -1.19 11.07
CA SER A 22 -17.22 -2.46 10.50
C SER A 22 -16.54 -2.14 9.17
N ALA A 23 -15.38 -1.49 9.25
CA ALA A 23 -14.52 -1.32 8.08
C ALA A 23 -14.03 -2.70 7.65
N ASP A 24 -14.21 -3.04 6.39
CA ASP A 24 -13.66 -4.25 5.80
C ASP A 24 -12.16 -4.03 5.59
N VAL A 25 -11.35 -4.70 6.41
CA VAL A 25 -9.89 -4.64 6.34
C VAL A 25 -9.38 -5.96 5.79
N SER A 26 -8.64 -5.88 4.69
CA SER A 26 -8.02 -7.05 4.07
C SER A 26 -6.53 -6.84 3.84
N VAL A 27 -5.78 -7.90 4.13
CA VAL A 27 -4.36 -8.02 3.82
C VAL A 27 -4.23 -8.74 2.48
N TYR A 28 -3.37 -8.24 1.59
CA TYR A 28 -3.14 -8.83 0.28
C TYR A 28 -1.65 -8.77 -0.07
N GLY A 29 -1.26 -9.59 -1.04
CA GLY A 29 0.10 -9.56 -1.56
C GLY A 29 0.29 -10.56 -2.70
N SER A 30 1.42 -10.45 -3.36
CA SER A 30 1.88 -11.37 -4.40
C SER A 30 3.36 -11.63 -4.25
N ALA A 31 3.75 -12.89 -4.44
CA ALA A 31 5.14 -13.31 -4.57
C ALA A 31 5.32 -13.83 -6.01
N ASN A 32 6.41 -13.43 -6.66
CA ASN A 32 6.68 -13.77 -8.05
C ASN A 32 8.04 -14.45 -8.16
N VAL A 33 8.12 -15.48 -9.00
CA VAL A 33 9.37 -16.11 -9.42
C VAL A 33 9.43 -16.03 -10.93
N GLU A 34 10.44 -15.35 -11.47
CA GLU A 34 10.60 -15.15 -12.92
C GLU A 34 11.83 -15.92 -13.45
N LEU A 35 11.65 -16.59 -14.58
CA LEU A 35 12.73 -17.23 -15.34
C LEU A 35 13.01 -16.33 -16.56
N ALA A 36 14.19 -15.72 -16.59
CA ALA A 36 14.61 -14.87 -17.69
C ALA A 36 15.61 -15.62 -18.59
N SER A 37 15.39 -15.55 -19.91
CA SER A 37 16.37 -15.99 -20.91
C SER A 37 17.02 -14.77 -21.54
N TYR A 38 18.34 -14.70 -21.50
CA TYR A 38 19.10 -13.64 -22.13
C TYR A 38 19.63 -14.12 -23.48
N GLN A 39 19.40 -13.30 -24.50
CA GLN A 39 19.95 -13.51 -25.84
C GLN A 39 20.85 -12.34 -26.18
N ASP A 40 22.15 -12.59 -26.29
CA ASP A 40 23.11 -11.57 -26.65
C ASP A 40 23.09 -11.36 -28.17
N ARG A 41 22.66 -10.17 -28.60
CA ARG A 41 22.61 -9.77 -30.02
C ARG A 41 23.82 -8.96 -30.47
N ARG A 42 24.86 -8.82 -29.63
CA ARG A 42 26.09 -8.12 -29.99
C ARG A 42 26.90 -8.89 -31.06
N PRO A 43 27.81 -8.20 -31.78
CA PRO A 43 28.73 -8.85 -32.72
C PRO A 43 29.52 -9.97 -32.04
N GLN A 44 29.82 -11.04 -32.80
CA GLN A 44 30.39 -12.29 -32.27
C GLN A 44 31.65 -12.11 -31.41
N ALA A 45 32.44 -11.06 -31.65
CA ALA A 45 33.66 -10.75 -30.90
C ALA A 45 33.41 -10.28 -29.45
N GLU A 46 32.20 -9.83 -29.11
CA GLU A 46 31.83 -9.28 -27.79
C GLU A 46 30.69 -10.07 -27.13
N ARG A 47 30.28 -11.17 -27.75
CA ARG A 47 29.09 -11.93 -27.38
C ARG A 47 29.34 -12.67 -26.08
N GLN A 48 28.57 -12.36 -25.05
CA GLN A 48 28.45 -13.21 -23.88
C GLN A 48 27.56 -14.43 -24.22
N PRO A 49 27.83 -15.59 -23.61
CA PRO A 49 27.01 -16.78 -23.84
C PRO A 49 25.56 -16.54 -23.43
N ASP A 50 24.62 -16.94 -24.30
CA ASP A 50 23.20 -16.99 -23.98
C ASP A 50 22.95 -17.90 -22.77
N GLY A 51 22.01 -17.53 -21.90
CA GLY A 51 21.81 -18.23 -20.64
C GLY A 51 20.41 -18.07 -20.08
N LEU A 52 20.00 -19.08 -19.30
CA LEU A 52 18.83 -19.03 -18.44
C LEU A 52 19.27 -18.56 -17.05
N ARG A 53 18.65 -17.50 -16.55
CA ARG A 53 18.88 -17.00 -15.20
C ARG A 53 17.55 -16.95 -14.47
N VAL A 54 17.54 -17.49 -13.24
CA VAL A 54 16.46 -17.21 -12.29
C VAL A 54 16.71 -15.79 -11.79
N GLU A 55 15.78 -14.89 -12.06
CA GLU A 55 15.89 -13.50 -11.63
C GLU A 55 14.77 -13.14 -10.68
N ASP A 56 15.15 -12.46 -9.62
CA ASP A 56 14.19 -11.76 -8.79
C ASP A 56 14.09 -10.32 -9.27
N ASN A 57 13.00 -10.04 -9.99
CA ASN A 57 12.69 -8.74 -10.54
C ASN A 57 11.97 -7.81 -9.54
N THR A 58 11.95 -8.15 -8.24
CA THR A 58 11.43 -7.26 -7.19
C THR A 58 9.96 -6.87 -7.41
N ARG A 59 9.18 -7.76 -8.04
CA ARG A 59 7.74 -7.55 -8.30
C ARG A 59 6.85 -8.04 -7.17
N GLY A 60 7.43 -8.48 -6.06
CA GLY A 60 6.66 -8.83 -4.87
C GLY A 60 5.90 -7.61 -4.37
N ARG A 61 4.66 -7.80 -3.94
CA ARG A 61 3.84 -6.75 -3.34
C ARG A 61 3.24 -7.28 -2.05
N PHE A 62 3.18 -6.41 -1.06
CA PHE A 62 2.45 -6.65 0.18
C PHE A 62 1.66 -5.39 0.51
N GLY A 63 0.43 -5.54 0.96
CA GLY A 63 -0.38 -4.38 1.27
C GLY A 63 -1.56 -4.70 2.17
N ILE A 64 -2.11 -3.61 2.69
CA ILE A 64 -3.32 -3.59 3.50
C ILE A 64 -4.29 -2.62 2.84
N LYS A 65 -5.54 -3.02 2.70
CA LYS A 65 -6.62 -2.16 2.23
C LYS A 65 -7.76 -2.17 3.24
N ALA A 66 -8.37 -1.01 3.41
CA ALA A 66 -9.55 -0.82 4.24
C ALA A 66 -10.62 -0.12 3.40
N ALA A 67 -11.85 -0.58 3.50
CA ALA A 67 -13.01 0.05 2.89
C ALA A 67 -14.14 0.11 3.91
N GLU A 68 -14.93 1.17 3.86
CA GLU A 68 -15.97 1.42 4.84
C GLU A 68 -17.15 2.10 4.18
N ASP A 69 -18.35 1.60 4.48
CA ASP A 69 -19.59 2.25 4.10
C ASP A 69 -19.90 3.35 5.11
N LEU A 70 -19.93 4.60 4.64
CA LEU A 70 -20.26 5.77 5.45
C LEU A 70 -21.78 6.00 5.53
N GLY A 71 -22.57 5.18 4.84
CA GLY A 71 -24.01 5.33 4.69
C GLY A 71 -24.39 6.37 3.63
N GLY A 72 -25.68 6.41 3.27
CA GLY A 72 -26.19 7.38 2.30
C GLY A 72 -25.64 7.21 0.87
N GLY A 73 -25.12 6.02 0.54
CA GLY A 73 -24.48 5.74 -0.75
C GLY A 73 -23.04 6.23 -0.87
N MET A 74 -22.39 6.59 0.25
CA MET A 74 -21.02 7.09 0.28
C MET A 74 -20.09 6.07 0.94
N SER A 75 -18.89 5.89 0.38
CA SER A 75 -17.88 4.96 0.90
C SER A 75 -16.51 5.62 1.05
N SER A 76 -15.76 5.24 2.08
CA SER A 76 -14.36 5.60 2.27
C SER A 76 -13.44 4.42 1.90
N PHE A 77 -12.22 4.72 1.45
CA PHE A 77 -11.20 3.70 1.21
C PHE A 77 -9.80 4.18 1.61
N ALA A 78 -8.96 3.26 2.08
CA ALA A 78 -7.55 3.48 2.32
C ALA A 78 -6.73 2.27 1.82
N ARG A 79 -5.56 2.52 1.24
CA ARG A 79 -4.65 1.47 0.76
C ARG A 79 -3.21 1.86 1.04
N PHE A 80 -2.49 0.94 1.66
CA PHE A 80 -1.04 1.00 1.82
C PHE A 80 -0.44 -0.22 1.13
N GLU A 81 0.59 0.00 0.31
CA GLU A 81 1.28 -1.05 -0.44
C GLU A 81 2.78 -0.81 -0.36
N TRP A 82 3.52 -1.90 -0.18
CA TRP A 82 4.97 -1.95 -0.16
C TRP A 82 5.47 -2.92 -1.22
N GLU A 83 6.61 -2.56 -1.79
CA GLU A 83 7.40 -3.45 -2.63
C GLU A 83 8.13 -4.46 -1.76
N LEU A 84 8.04 -5.73 -2.15
CA LEU A 84 8.83 -6.82 -1.56
C LEU A 84 9.90 -7.23 -2.58
N SER A 85 11.13 -6.82 -2.30
CA SER A 85 12.33 -7.31 -2.98
C SER A 85 12.91 -8.47 -2.19
N THR A 86 13.12 -9.62 -2.83
CA THR A 86 13.91 -10.72 -2.26
C THR A 86 15.32 -10.76 -2.87
N ALA A 87 15.71 -9.71 -3.60
CA ALA A 87 17.05 -9.57 -4.16
C ALA A 87 18.02 -9.66 -3.00
N THR A 88 18.76 -10.76 -2.94
CA THR A 88 19.68 -11.02 -1.84
C THR A 88 20.76 -9.94 -1.91
N ASN A 89 20.76 -9.02 -0.95
CA ASN A 89 21.96 -8.24 -0.61
C ASN A 89 22.96 -9.21 0.02
N THR A 90 23.59 -10.06 -0.79
CA THR A 90 24.92 -10.59 -0.48
C THR A 90 25.88 -9.44 -0.72
N SER A 91 25.96 -8.53 0.26
CA SER A 91 27.12 -7.66 0.41
C SER A 91 28.34 -8.56 0.66
N PRO A 92 29.43 -8.45 -0.12
CA PRO A 92 30.71 -9.05 0.22
C PRO A 92 31.30 -8.43 1.50
#